data_AF-A0A0U3HFL4-F1
#
_entry.id   AF-A0A0U3HFL4-F1
#
_cell.length_a   1.000
_cell.length_b   1.000
_cell.length_c   1.000
_cell.angle_alpha   90.00
_cell.angle_beta   90.00
_cell.angle_gamma   90.00
#
_symmetry.space_group_name_H-M   'P 1'
#
loop_
_entity.id
_entity.type
_entity.pdbx_description
1 polymer ?
#
loop_
_entity_poly.entity_id
_entity_poly.type
_entity_poly.pdbx_seq_one_letter_code
_entity_poly.pdbx_strand_id
1 'polypeptide(L)' 'MQTQEKVLSIIASLVKDVPALALDTQIADLNISSMQAVMMVSEIESTFNIALPMQEFYVRECIQDLVQFVEEAA' A
#
# COMPACT_ATOMS: atom_id res chain seq x y z
N MET A 1 -1.11 14.47 4.02
CA MET A 1 -2.01 13.91 5.07
C MET A 1 -3.12 13.04 4.49
N GLN A 2 -3.89 13.46 3.48
CA GLN A 2 -4.95 12.61 2.91
C GLN A 2 -4.44 11.31 2.23
N THR A 3 -3.25 11.33 1.61
CA THR A 3 -2.68 10.14 0.93
C THR A 3 -2.37 9.02 1.90
N GLN A 4 -1.67 9.32 3.00
CA GLN A 4 -1.37 8.36 4.07
C GLN A 4 -2.64 7.66 4.58
N GLU A 5 -3.66 8.41 4.98
CA GLU A 5 -4.90 7.84 5.55
C GLU A 5 -5.59 6.90 4.55
N LYS A 6 -5.64 7.30 3.27
CA LYS A 6 -6.23 6.49 2.21
C LYS A 6 -5.42 5.21 1.96
N VAL A 7 -4.10 5.30 1.81
CA VAL A 7 -3.25 4.12 1.62
C VAL A 7 -3.39 3.14 2.79
N LEU A 8 -3.34 3.63 4.03
CA LEU A 8 -3.56 2.82 5.23
C LEU A 8 -4.94 2.16 5.23
N SER A 9 -6.00 2.89 4.82
CA SER A 9 -7.35 2.34 4.75
C SER A 9 -7.50 1.23 3.70
N ILE A 10 -6.88 1.39 2.53
CA ILE A 10 -6.86 0.36 1.47
C ILE A 10 -6.16 -0.89 2.00
N ILE A 11 -4.99 -0.73 2.62
CA ILE A 11 -4.24 -1.85 3.20
C ILE A 11 -5.08 -2.54 4.27
N ALA A 12 -5.63 -1.79 5.23
CA ALA A 12 -6.47 -2.32 6.30
C ALA A 12 -7.71 -3.08 5.81
N SER A 13 -8.24 -2.73 4.63
CA SER A 13 -9.38 -3.45 4.04
C SER A 13 -9.02 -4.82 3.46
N LEU A 14 -7.74 -5.03 3.12
CA LEU A 14 -7.24 -6.22 2.42
C LEU A 14 -6.48 -7.18 3.34
N VAL A 15 -5.91 -6.72 4.44
CA VAL A 15 -5.29 -7.56 5.47
C VAL A 15 -6.23 -7.78 6.65
N LYS A 16 -6.28 -9.03 7.13
CA LYS A 16 -6.93 -9.40 8.40
C LYS A 16 -5.84 -9.57 9.44
N ASP A 17 -6.11 -9.13 10.67
CA ASP A 17 -5.30 -9.41 11.87
C ASP A 17 -3.94 -8.68 11.97
N VAL A 18 -3.81 -7.46 11.42
CA VAL A 18 -2.66 -6.58 11.71
C VAL A 18 -3.06 -5.61 12.84
N PRO A 19 -2.56 -5.79 14.08
CA PRO A 19 -3.09 -5.09 15.27
C PRO A 19 -2.76 -3.59 15.31
N ALA A 20 -1.83 -3.09 14.48
CA ALA A 20 -1.59 -1.66 14.31
C ALA A 20 -0.87 -1.40 12.98
N LEU A 21 -1.61 -1.05 11.93
CA LEU A 21 -1.04 -0.53 10.69
C LEU A 21 -0.50 0.88 10.94
N ALA A 22 0.79 1.08 10.72
CA ALA A 22 1.49 2.35 10.82
C ALA A 22 2.39 2.56 9.60
N LEU A 23 2.90 3.77 9.41
CA LEU A 23 3.75 4.09 8.26
C LEU A 23 5.05 3.27 8.22
N ASP A 24 5.60 2.96 9.38
CA ASP A 24 6.81 2.14 9.55
C ASP A 24 6.54 0.63 9.47
N THR A 25 5.27 0.21 9.30
CA THR A 25 4.94 -1.20 9.09
C THR A 25 5.57 -1.70 7.80
N GLN A 26 6.31 -2.79 7.90
CA GLN A 26 6.94 -3.43 6.76
C GLN A 26 5.88 -4.14 5.91
N ILE A 27 5.95 -4.01 4.59
CA ILE A 27 5.00 -4.67 3.67
C ILE A 27 5.10 -6.20 3.81
N ALA A 28 6.30 -6.71 4.10
CA ALA A 28 6.51 -8.14 4.35
C ALA A 28 5.76 -8.65 5.61
N ASP A 29 5.57 -7.80 6.62
CA ASP A 29 4.89 -8.17 7.87
C ASP A 29 3.36 -8.22 7.70
N LEU A 30 2.83 -7.70 6.59
CA LEU A 30 1.40 -7.73 6.26
C LEU A 30 0.90 -9.14 5.93
N ASN A 31 1.81 -10.12 5.73
CA ASN A 31 1.49 -11.51 5.42
C ASN A 31 0.44 -11.65 4.29
N ILE A 32 0.56 -10.81 3.26
CA ILE A 32 -0.36 -10.76 2.12
C ILE A 32 -0.04 -11.85 1.10
N SER A 33 -1.09 -12.47 0.56
CA SER A 33 -0.98 -13.33 -0.63
C SER A 33 -0.71 -12.51 -1.90
N SER A 34 -0.21 -13.16 -2.95
CA SER A 34 -0.01 -12.52 -4.25
C SER A 34 -1.31 -11.92 -4.82
N MET A 35 -2.47 -12.54 -4.55
CA MET A 35 -3.77 -12.00 -4.97
C MET A 35 -4.13 -10.72 -4.20
N GLN A 36 -3.87 -10.67 -2.89
CA GLN A 36 -4.05 -9.46 -2.09
C GLN A 36 -3.12 -8.33 -2.55
N ALA A 37 -1.87 -8.64 -2.92
CA ALA A 37 -0.94 -7.65 -3.46
C ALA A 37 -1.45 -7.05 -4.78
N VAL A 38 -1.95 -7.89 -5.70
CA VAL A 38 -2.54 -7.42 -6.97
C VAL A 38 -3.77 -6.54 -6.72
N MET A 39 -4.67 -6.95 -5.83
CA MET A 39 -5.85 -6.14 -5.48
C MET A 39 -5.45 -4.81 -4.84
N MET A 40 -4.45 -4.81 -3.96
CA MET A 40 -3.95 -3.61 -3.30
C MET A 40 -3.38 -2.61 -4.30
N VAL A 41 -2.53 -3.06 -5.22
CA VAL A 41 -1.97 -2.21 -6.27
C VAL A 41 -3.09 -1.65 -7.15
N SER A 42 -4.03 -2.49 -7.59
CA SER A 42 -5.16 -2.03 -8.42
C SER A 42 -6.03 -0.97 -7.72
N GLU A 43 -6.29 -1.12 -6.42
CA GLU A 43 -7.07 -0.15 -5.64
C GLU A 43 -6.32 1.17 -5.47
N ILE A 44 -5.00 1.14 -5.25
CA ILE A 44 -4.17 2.34 -5.15
C ILE A 44 -4.13 3.06 -6.50
N GLU A 45 -3.85 2.35 -7.60
CA GLU A 45 -3.86 2.93 -8.95
C GLU A 45 -5.20 3.60 -9.26
N SER A 46 -6.32 2.95 -8.96
CA SER A 46 -7.65 3.52 -9.22
C SER A 46 -8.00 4.69 -8.29
N THR A 47 -7.59 4.64 -7.02
CA THR A 47 -7.93 5.68 -6.03
C THR A 47 -7.17 6.98 -6.28
N PHE A 48 -5.92 6.87 -6.71
CA PHE A 48 -5.02 8.01 -6.91
C PHE A 48 -4.81 8.36 -8.38
N ASN A 49 -5.34 7.56 -9.30
CA ASN A 49 -5.19 7.74 -10.76
C ASN A 49 -3.70 7.80 -11.18
N ILE A 50 -2.90 6.88 -10.65
CA ILE A 50 -1.46 6.72 -10.92
C ILE A 50 -1.16 5.35 -11.52
N ALA A 51 0.05 5.18 -12.06
CA ALA A 51 0.59 3.87 -12.37
C ALA A 51 1.52 3.40 -11.25
N LEU A 52 1.21 2.25 -10.64
CA LEU A 52 2.02 1.60 -9.62
C LEU A 52 2.41 0.21 -10.14
N PRO A 53 3.54 0.08 -10.84
CA PRO A 53 4.00 -1.23 -11.31
C PRO A 53 4.18 -2.19 -10.12
N MET A 54 3.74 -3.44 -10.27
CA MET A 54 3.92 -4.47 -9.23
C MET A 54 5.37 -4.63 -8.77
N GLN A 55 6.34 -4.39 -9.65
CA GLN A 55 7.77 -4.40 -9.32
C GLN A 55 8.10 -3.32 -8.29
N GLU A 56 7.58 -2.10 -8.46
CA GLU A 56 7.76 -1.01 -7.51
C GLU A 56 7.14 -1.36 -6.16
N PHE A 57 5.95 -1.95 -6.15
CA PHE A 57 5.29 -2.39 -4.91
C PHE A 57 6.14 -3.36 -4.09
N TYR A 58 6.79 -4.34 -4.73
CA TYR A 58 7.65 -5.31 -4.03
C TYR A 58 9.03 -4.76 -3.61
N VAL A 59 9.47 -3.64 -4.18
CA VAL A 59 10.74 -2.99 -3.82
C VAL A 59 10.59 -2.11 -2.58
N ARG A 60 9.36 -1.65 -2.27
CA ARG A 60 9.09 -0.86 -1.07
C ARG A 60 9.21 -1.71 0.18
N GLU A 61 9.93 -1.21 1.18
CA GLU A 61 10.15 -1.92 2.43
C GLU A 61 8.95 -1.69 3.36
N CYS A 62 8.53 -0.43 3.52
CA CYS A 62 7.45 -0.06 4.43
C CYS A 62 6.32 0.74 3.77
N ILE A 63 5.19 0.87 4.49
CA ILE A 63 4.02 1.63 4.02
C ILE A 63 4.36 3.09 3.72
N GLN A 64 5.31 3.68 4.46
CA GLN A 64 5.80 5.04 4.21
C GLN A 64 6.36 5.21 2.80
N ASP A 65 7.14 4.24 2.31
CA ASP A 65 7.72 4.31 0.98
C ASP A 65 6.65 4.27 -0.11
N LEU A 66 5.58 3.50 0.14
CA LEU A 66 4.41 3.43 -0.74
C LEU A 66 3.62 4.75 -0.73
N VAL A 67 3.42 5.36 0.44
CA VAL A 67 2.78 6.67 0.56
C VAL A 67 3.58 7.74 -0.17
N GLN A 68 4.91 7.76 0.00
CA GLN A 68 5.79 8.71 -0.67
C GLN A 68 5.72 8.55 -2.19
N PHE A 69 5.76 7.32 -2.71
CA PHE A 69 5.61 7.07 -4.14
C PHE A 69 4.30 7.64 -4.69
N VAL A 70 3.19 7.40 -3.98
CA VAL A 70 1.87 7.90 -4.39
C VAL A 70 1.83 9.43 -4.35
N GLU A 71 2.43 10.07 -3.34
CA GLU A 71 2.49 11.53 -3.24
C GLU A 71 3.38 12.17 -4.33
N GLU A 72 4.43 11.49 -4.79
CA GLU A 72 5.27 11.95 -5.90
C GLU A 72 4.63 11.74 -7.28
N ALA A 73 3.75 10.74 -7.40
CA ALA A 73 3.11 10.36 -8.67
C ALA A 73 1.75 11.05 -8.93
N ALA A 74 1.09 11.58 -7.90
CA ALA A 74 -0.23 12.23 -7.97
C ALA A 74 -0.14 13.77 -8.14
#